data_AF-B9WPU9-F1
#
_entry.id   AF-B9WPU9-F1
#
_cell.length_a   1.000
_cell.length_b   1.000
_cell.length_c   1.000
_cell.angle_alpha   90.00
_cell.angle_beta   90.00
_cell.angle_gamma   90.00
#
_symmetry.space_group_name_H-M   'P 1'
#
loop_
_entity.id
_entity.type
_entity.pdbx_description
1 polymer ?
#
loop_
_entity_poly.entity_id
_entity_poly.type
_entity_poly.pdbx_seq_one_letter_code
_entity_poly.pdbx_strand_id
1 'polypeptide(L)' 'EEQTRRVKARAQTDQVDLGTLRGYYNQSEGGSHTIQIMYGCDLGPDGRLLRGYRQDAY' A
#
# COMPACT_ATOMS: atom_id res chain seq x y z
N GLU A 1 -6.10 -17.86 8.31
CA GLU A 1 -6.84 -16.82 9.08
C GLU A 1 -6.05 -15.54 9.35
N GLU A 2 -4.77 -15.61 9.74
CA GLU A 2 -3.95 -14.41 10.01
C GLU A 2 -3.83 -13.47 8.80
N GLN A 3 -3.49 -14.01 7.62
CA GLN A 3 -3.39 -13.22 6.39
C GLN A 3 -4.71 -12.52 6.04
N THR A 4 -5.84 -13.21 6.21
CA THR A 4 -7.17 -12.64 6.02
C THR A 4 -7.42 -11.45 6.95
N ARG A 5 -7.03 -11.54 8.23
CA ARG A 5 -7.12 -10.41 9.18
C ARG A 5 -6.22 -9.25 8.78
N ARG A 6 -4.99 -9.53 8.33
CA ARG A 6 -4.05 -8.51 7.85
C ARG A 6 -4.60 -7.77 6.62
N VAL A 7 -5.16 -8.49 5.65
CA VAL A 7 -5.77 -7.87 4.44
C VAL A 7 -6.97 -7.00 4.81
N LYS A 8 -7.83 -7.42 5.75
CA LYS A 8 -8.94 -6.59 6.24
C LYS A 8 -8.46 -5.31 6.91
N ALA A 9 -7.45 -5.39 7.77
CA ALA A 9 -6.85 -4.21 8.41
C ALA A 9 -6.23 -3.28 7.35
N ARG A 10 -5.56 -3.84 6.34
CA ARG A 10 -4.97 -3.07 5.24
C ARG A 10 -6.03 -2.30 4.44
N ALA A 11 -7.14 -2.94 4.09
CA ALA A 11 -8.23 -2.28 3.38
C ALA A 11 -8.81 -1.08 4.16
N GLN A 12 -8.90 -1.19 5.49
CA GLN A 12 -9.33 -0.06 6.33
C GLN A 12 -8.32 1.09 6.32
N THR A 13 -7.02 0.79 6.36
CA THR A 13 -5.96 1.81 6.25
C THR A 13 -5.98 2.48 4.87
N ASP A 14 -6.08 1.71 3.78
CA ASP A 14 -6.07 2.25 2.42
C ASP A 14 -7.28 3.19 2.18
N GLN A 15 -8.43 2.91 2.80
CA GLN A 15 -9.59 3.80 2.77
C GLN A 15 -9.32 5.15 3.46
N VAL A 16 -8.63 5.15 4.61
CA VAL A 16 -8.25 6.38 5.32
C VAL A 16 -7.20 7.15 4.52
N ASP A 17 -6.21 6.45 3.97
CA ASP A 17 -5.13 7.05 3.17
C ASP A 17 -5.69 7.76 1.93
N LEU A 18 -6.69 7.18 1.25
CA LEU A 18 -7.39 7.83 0.13
C LEU A 18 -8.01 9.17 0.52
N GLY A 19 -8.64 9.25 1.69
CA GLY A 19 -9.21 10.49 2.21
C GLY A 19 -8.15 11.55 2.53
N THR A 20 -7.05 11.12 3.17
CA THR A 20 -5.91 11.99 3.49
C THR A 20 -5.25 12.53 2.23
N LEU A 21 -4.95 11.66 1.25
CA LEU A 21 -4.29 12.06 0.01
C LEU A 21 -5.18 12.98 -0.83
N ARG A 22 -6.49 12.72 -0.88
CA ARG A 22 -7.45 13.63 -1.53
C ARG A 22 -7.37 15.04 -0.93
N GLY A 23 -7.24 15.13 0.40
CA GLY A 23 -7.02 16.39 1.11
C GLY A 23 -5.69 17.07 0.75
N TYR A 24 -4.59 16.31 0.71
CA TYR A 24 -3.26 16.85 0.37
C TYR A 24 -3.19 17.43 -1.05
N TYR A 25 -3.88 16.81 -2.00
CA TYR A 25 -3.94 17.28 -3.39
C TYR A 25 -5.12 18.22 -3.67
N ASN A 26 -5.87 18.63 -2.65
CA ASN A 26 -7.05 19.50 -2.77
C ASN A 26 -8.06 19.02 -3.83
N GLN A 27 -8.29 17.70 -3.87
CA GLN A 27 -9.15 17.05 -4.86
C GLN A 27 -10.63 17.04 -4.41
N SER A 28 -11.55 17.07 -5.38
CA SER A 28 -12.99 17.07 -5.12
C SER A 28 -13.50 15.68 -4.71
N GLU A 29 -14.64 15.63 -4.02
CA GLU A 29 -15.14 14.37 -3.44
C GLU A 29 -15.68 13.36 -4.45
N GLY A 30 -16.15 13.83 -5.61
CA GLY A 30 -16.77 12.99 -6.63
C GLY A 30 -15.79 12.21 -7.51
N GLY A 31 -14.48 12.36 -7.29
CA GLY A 31 -13.44 11.67 -8.05
C GLY A 31 -13.25 10.21 -7.61
N SER A 32 -12.93 9.34 -8.56
CA SER A 32 -12.36 8.03 -8.26
C SER A 32 -10.85 8.16 -8.12
N HIS A 33 -10.30 7.60 -7.05
CA HIS A 33 -8.87 7.67 -6.72
C HIS A 33 -8.31 6.27 -6.50
N THR A 34 -7.04 6.07 -6.82
CA THR A 34 -6.36 4.78 -6.69
C THR A 34 -5.05 4.97 -5.94
N ILE A 35 -4.80 4.14 -4.92
CA ILE A 35 -3.47 3.99 -4.33
C ILE A 35 -2.96 2.59 -4.70
N GLN A 36 -1.72 2.49 -5.15
CA GLN A 36 -1.06 1.22 -5.46
C GLN A 36 0.16 1.04 -4.58
N ILE A 37 0.31 -0.17 -4.03
CA ILE A 37 1.32 -0.44 -3.01
C ILE A 37 1.98 -1.77 -3.32
N MET A 38 3.29 -1.72 -3.49
CA MET A 38 4.12 -2.89 -3.76
C MET A 38 5.15 -3.03 -2.66
N TYR A 39 5.23 -4.23 -2.08
CA TYR A 39 6.29 -4.60 -1.16
C TYR A 39 6.74 -6.02 -1.44
N GLY A 40 8.02 -6.29 -1.19
CA GLY A 40 8.63 -7.58 -1.47
C GLY A 40 10.12 -7.58 -1.18
N CYS A 41 10.78 -8.69 -1.42
CA CYS A 41 12.23 -8.76 -1.33
C CYS A 41 12.80 -9.82 -2.27
N ASP A 42 14.02 -9.58 -2.74
CA ASP A 42 14.82 -10.55 -3.47
C ASP A 42 15.83 -11.19 -2.51
N LEU A 43 15.93 -12.51 -2.58
CA LEU A 43 16.90 -13.31 -1.84
C LEU A 43 17.95 -13.88 -2.81
N GLY A 44 19.21 -13.90 -2.37
CA GLY A 44 20.31 -14.48 -3.12
C GLY A 44 20.29 -16.01 -3.10
N PRO A 45 21.17 -16.67 -3.89
CA PRO A 45 21.28 -18.13 -3.90
C PRO A 45 21.59 -18.74 -2.53
N ASP A 46 22.19 -17.96 -1.62
CA ASP A 46 22.49 -18.32 -0.23
C ASP A 46 21.34 -18.00 0.75
N GLY A 47 20.18 -17.59 0.23
CA GLY A 47 18.99 -17.22 1.01
C GLY A 47 19.11 -15.87 1.73
N ARG A 48 20.18 -15.09 1.50
CA ARG A 48 20.36 -13.79 2.14
C ARG A 48 19.61 -12.70 1.40
N LEU A 49 19.10 -11.73 2.17
CA LEU A 49 18.42 -10.57 1.63
C LEU A 49 19.36 -9.77 0.72
N LEU A 50 18.97 -9.62 -0.54
CA LEU A 50 19.68 -8.77 -1.50
C LEU A 50 19.03 -7.39 -1.56
N ARG A 51 17.71 -7.35 -1.64
CA ARG A 51 16.97 -6.10 -1.82
C ARG A 51 15.57 -6.18 -1.25
N GLY A 52 15.18 -5.15 -0.51
CA GLY A 52 13.79 -4.92 -0.12
C GLY A 52 13.12 -3.92 -1.06
N TYR A 53 11.82 -4.10 -1.25
CA TYR A 53 10.96 -3.19 -2.00
C TYR A 53 9.84 -2.70 -1.10
N ARG A 54 9.63 -1.38 -1.15
CA ARG A 54 8.43 -0.70 -0.68
C ARG A 54 8.21 0.49 -1.59
N GLN A 55 7.12 0.47 -2.33
CA GLN A 55 6.76 1.52 -3.27
C GLN A 55 5.27 1.80 -3.12
N ASP A 56 4.92 3.07 -3.10
CA ASP A 56 3.56 3.56 -2.99
C ASP A 56 3.32 4.56 -4.14
N ALA A 57 2.16 4.52 -4.78
CA ALA A 57 1.75 5.43 -5.86
C ALA A 57 0.31 5.87 -5.64
N TYR A 58 0.03 7.16 -5.88
CA TYR A 58 -1.30 7.79 -5.77
C TYR A 58 -1.59 8.60 -7.02
#